data_AF-A0A3D3JIH6-F1
#
_entry.id   AF-A0A3D3JIH6-F1
#
_cell.length_a   1.000
_cell.length_b   1.000
_cell.length_c   1.000
_cell.angle_alpha   90.00
_cell.angle_beta   90.00
_cell.angle_gamma   90.00
#
_symmetry.space_group_name_H-M   'P 1'
#
loop_
_entity.id
_entity.type
_entity.pdbx_description
1 polymer ?
#
loop_
_entity_poly.entity_id
_entity_poly.type
_entity_poly.pdbx_seq_one_letter_code
_entity_poly.pdbx_strand_id
1 'polypeptide(L)'
;MINVVLFFLGSAAGLLPETVLLPGPNEPLTVVPVILSSIVGTLAGTILYTLLSRFSPASSARAFRVTLIVLGVATLFPPLSIPGAPVGMVITLELMHVVAIVGMYVGLPKTT
;
A
#
# COMPACT_ATOMS: atom_id res chain seq x y z
N MET A 1 1.60 9.33 -3.36
CA MET A 1 1.52 10.62 -2.63
C MET A 1 0.20 10.81 -1.91
N ILE A 2 -0.90 10.26 -2.40
CA ILE A 2 -2.19 10.29 -1.69
C ILE A 2 -2.18 9.63 -0.29
N ASN A 3 -1.32 8.61 -0.07
CA ASN A 3 -1.11 8.03 1.26
C ASN A 3 -0.56 9.04 2.28
N VAL A 4 0.23 10.03 1.83
CA VAL A 4 0.73 11.11 2.70
C VAL A 4 -0.43 12.02 3.12
N VAL A 5 -1.35 12.31 2.21
CA VAL A 5 -2.57 13.08 2.53
C VAL A 5 -3.43 12.33 3.53
N LEU A 6 -3.65 11.03 3.32
CA LEU A 6 -4.38 10.17 4.27
C LEU A 6 -3.70 10.12 5.64
N PHE A 7 -2.36 10.14 5.69
CA PHE A 7 -1.61 10.16 6.94
C PHE A 7 -1.89 11.43 7.73
N PHE A 8 -1.79 12.60 7.08
CA PHE A 8 -2.07 13.87 7.74
C PHE A 8 -3.53 13.99 8.18
N LEU A 9 -4.49 13.50 7.38
CA LEU A 9 -5.90 13.47 7.76
C LEU A 9 -6.15 12.57 8.97
N GLY A 10 -5.60 11.35 8.97
CA GLY A 10 -5.72 10.42 10.10
C GLY A 10 -5.05 10.94 11.38
N SER A 11 -3.88 11.57 11.24
CA SER A 11 -3.17 12.21 12.35
C SER A 11 -3.96 13.38 12.93
N ALA A 12 -4.47 14.29 12.08
CA ALA A 12 -5.28 15.43 12.52
C ALA A 12 -6.61 15.01 13.16
N ALA A 13 -7.18 13.88 12.73
CA ALA A 13 -8.38 13.29 13.33
C ALA A 13 -8.10 12.49 14.62
N GLY A 14 -6.84 12.38 15.06
CA GLY A 14 -6.46 11.60 16.24
C GLY A 14 -6.56 10.08 16.05
N LEU A 15 -6.65 9.60 14.81
CA LEU A 15 -6.82 8.18 14.49
C LEU A 15 -5.49 7.41 14.47
N LEU A 16 -4.36 8.12 14.49
CA LEU A 16 -3.01 7.56 14.44
C LEU A 16 -2.25 7.89 15.73
N PRO A 17 -2.48 7.18 16.84
CA PRO A 17 -1.78 7.45 18.09
C PRO A 17 -0.31 7.04 18.01
N GLU A 18 0.58 7.90 18.53
CA GLU A 18 2.03 7.60 18.57
C GLU A 18 2.40 6.52 19.60
N THR A 19 1.47 6.15 20.48
CA THR A 19 1.68 5.13 21.51
C THR A 19 1.56 3.69 21.00
N VAL A 20 1.00 3.50 19.79
CA VAL A 20 0.87 2.18 19.17
C VAL A 20 2.02 1.98 18.19
N LEU A 21 2.89 1.03 18.51
CA LEU A 21 4.06 0.72 17.72
C LEU A 21 3.72 -0.24 16.58
N LEU A 22 4.27 0.05 15.40
CA LEU A 22 4.11 -0.84 14.26
C LEU A 22 4.95 -2.11 14.45
N PRO A 23 4.41 -3.30 14.14
CA PRO A 23 5.18 -4.54 14.12
C PRO A 23 6.32 -4.45 13.10
N GLY A 24 7.54 -4.79 13.52
CA GLY A 24 8.75 -4.73 12.68
C GLY A 24 9.70 -3.60 13.08
N PRO A 25 9.39 -2.33 12.76
CA PRO A 25 10.23 -1.20 13.17
C PRO A 25 10.18 -0.93 14.67
N ASN A 26 9.13 -1.37 15.36
CA ASN A 26 8.88 -1.08 16.77
C ASN A 26 8.88 0.44 17.08
N GLU A 27 8.43 1.22 16.10
CA GLU A 27 8.36 2.68 16.14
C GLU A 27 6.93 3.12 15.75
N PRO A 28 6.51 4.34 16.14
CA PRO A 28 5.24 4.92 15.72
C PRO A 28 5.19 5.11 14.20
N LEU A 29 3.97 5.11 13.64
CA LEU A 29 3.79 5.49 12.24
C LEU A 29 4.12 6.98 12.06
N THR A 30 5.16 7.30 11.31
CA THR A 30 5.50 8.67 10.92
C THR A 30 5.37 8.87 9.41
N VAL A 31 5.40 10.13 8.96
CA VAL A 31 5.24 10.47 7.53
C VAL A 31 6.39 9.94 6.66
N VAL A 32 7.60 9.85 7.21
CA VAL A 32 8.80 9.44 6.47
C VAL A 32 8.69 7.98 5.98
N PRO A 33 8.40 6.98 6.85
CA PRO A 33 8.08 5.61 6.42
C PRO A 33 6.94 5.53 5.40
N VAL A 34 5.91 6.38 5.49
CA VAL A 34 4.80 6.39 4.53
C VAL A 34 5.27 6.83 3.14
N ILE A 35 6.11 7.87 3.07
CA ILE A 35 6.70 8.34 1.81
C ILE A 35 7.61 7.26 1.21
N LEU A 36 8.53 6.73 2.01
CA LEU A 36 9.50 5.74 1.55
C LEU A 36 8.81 4.46 1.07
N SER A 37 7.88 3.91 1.85
CA SER A 37 7.13 2.71 1.45
C SER A 37 6.30 2.94 0.18
N SER A 38 5.70 4.12 0.01
CA SER A 38 4.96 4.47 -1.22
C SER A 38 5.88 4.50 -2.45
N ILE A 39 7.08 5.10 -2.33
CA ILE A 39 8.05 5.18 -3.43
C ILE A 39 8.56 3.78 -3.76
N VAL A 40 9.02 3.03 -2.75
CA VAL A 40 9.56 1.68 -2.92
C VAL A 40 8.51 0.74 -3.52
N GLY A 41 7.28 0.75 -3.02
CA GLY A 41 6.19 -0.07 -3.55
C GLY A 41 5.87 0.23 -5.01
N THR A 42 5.83 1.52 -5.38
CA THR A 42 5.56 1.93 -6.77
C THR A 42 6.70 1.50 -7.70
N LEU A 43 7.95 1.67 -7.28
CA LEU A 43 9.12 1.23 -8.05
C LEU A 43 9.15 -0.29 -8.20
N ALA A 44 8.94 -1.03 -7.11
CA ALA A 44 8.91 -2.48 -7.12
C ALA A 44 7.82 -3.03 -8.06
N GLY A 45 6.60 -2.49 -8.00
CA GLY A 45 5.53 -2.88 -8.90
C GLY A 45 5.82 -2.50 -10.36
N THR A 46 6.47 -1.36 -10.62
CA THR A 46 6.88 -0.94 -11.97
C THR A 46 7.92 -1.90 -12.55
N ILE A 47 8.93 -2.26 -11.75
CA ILE A 47 9.96 -3.24 -12.14
C ILE A 47 9.32 -4.59 -12.43
N LEU A 48 8.43 -5.07 -11.56
CA LEU A 48 7.71 -6.33 -11.74
C LEU A 48 6.88 -6.33 -13.03
N TYR A 49 6.12 -5.27 -13.29
CA TYR A 49 5.36 -5.14 -14.53
C TYR A 49 6.29 -5.13 -15.76
N THR A 50 7.40 -4.40 -15.70
CA THR A 50 8.37 -4.32 -16.79
C THR A 50 8.98 -5.69 -17.09
N LEU A 51 9.36 -6.44 -16.07
CA LEU A 51 9.86 -7.81 -16.22
C LEU A 51 8.81 -8.74 -16.83
N LEU A 52 7.57 -8.70 -16.32
CA LEU A 52 6.46 -9.50 -16.89
C LEU A 52 6.19 -9.14 -18.35
N SER A 53 6.25 -7.85 -18.69
CA SER A 53 6.07 -7.37 -20.08
C SER A 53 7.21 -7.83 -20.99
N ARG A 54 8.42 -7.98 -20.46
CA ARG A 54 9.59 -8.45 -21.20
C ARG A 54 9.53 -9.94 -21.51
N PHE A 55 9.10 -10.76 -20.55
CA PHE A 55 9.09 -12.22 -20.70
C PHE A 55 7.78 -12.77 -21.27
N SER A 56 6.64 -12.12 -20.97
CA SER A 56 5.31 -12.60 -21.35
C SER A 56 4.40 -11.45 -21.80
N PRO A 57 4.75 -10.75 -22.90
CA PRO A 57 4.07 -9.50 -23.32
C PRO A 57 2.56 -9.68 -23.50
N ALA A 58 2.11 -10.79 -24.09
CA ALA A 58 0.70 -11.06 -24.39
C ALA A 58 -0.19 -11.24 -23.13
N SER A 59 0.37 -11.70 -22.02
CA SER A 59 -0.38 -11.96 -20.77
C SER A 59 0.04 -11.06 -19.61
N SER A 60 1.07 -10.23 -19.79
CA SER A 60 1.70 -9.39 -18.76
C SER A 60 0.71 -8.54 -17.97
N ALA A 61 -0.20 -7.83 -18.67
CA ALA A 61 -1.20 -6.99 -18.02
C ALA A 61 -2.19 -7.81 -17.17
N ARG A 62 -2.62 -8.98 -17.64
CA ARG A 62 -3.52 -9.86 -16.89
C ARG A 62 -2.81 -10.47 -15.68
N ALA A 63 -1.61 -11.01 -15.89
CA ALA A 63 -0.80 -11.59 -14.83
C ALA A 63 -0.50 -10.57 -13.74
N PHE A 64 -0.06 -9.36 -14.12
CA PHE A 64 0.22 -8.29 -13.17
C PHE A 64 -1.03 -7.84 -12.39
N ARG A 65 -2.20 -7.75 -13.04
CA ARG A 65 -3.46 -7.44 -12.33
C ARG A 65 -3.80 -8.49 -11.28
N VAL A 66 -3.65 -9.78 -11.62
CA VAL A 66 -3.88 -10.87 -10.65
C VAL A 66 -2.89 -10.77 -9.50
N THR A 67 -1.60 -10.60 -9.79
CA THR A 67 -0.57 -10.42 -8.76
C THR A 67 -0.86 -9.22 -7.86
N LEU A 68 -1.28 -8.10 -8.44
CA LEU A 68 -1.60 -6.88 -7.72
C LEU A 68 -2.82 -7.05 -6.80
N ILE A 69 -3.86 -7.79 -7.23
CA ILE A 69 -5.00 -8.13 -6.38
C ILE A 69 -4.57 -9.06 -5.26
N VAL A 70 -3.81 -10.12 -5.56
CA VAL A 70 -3.36 -11.10 -4.56
C VAL A 70 -2.48 -10.44 -3.50
N LEU A 71 -1.47 -9.68 -3.92
CA LEU A 71 -0.61 -8.92 -3.01
C LEU A 71 -1.41 -7.86 -2.25
N GLY A 72 -2.33 -7.18 -2.92
CA GLY A 72 -3.19 -6.18 -2.29
C GLY A 72 -4.02 -6.77 -1.15
N VAL A 73 -4.67 -7.91 -1.37
CA VAL A 73 -5.39 -8.64 -0.32
C VAL A 73 -4.43 -9.11 0.78
N ALA A 74 -3.23 -9.57 0.42
CA ALA A 74 -2.22 -9.96 1.41
C ALA A 74 -1.78 -8.78 2.30
N THR A 75 -1.80 -7.55 1.81
CA THR A 75 -1.45 -6.36 2.59
C THR A 75 -2.53 -5.89 3.58
N LEU A 76 -3.73 -6.48 3.56
CA LEU A 76 -4.78 -6.19 4.54
C LEU A 76 -4.60 -6.98 5.85
N PHE A 77 -3.74 -8.00 5.88
CA PHE A 77 -3.50 -8.79 7.09
C PHE A 77 -2.61 -8.08 8.13
N PRO A 78 -1.51 -7.38 7.75
CA PRO A 78 -0.64 -6.72 8.71
C PRO A 78 -1.34 -5.69 9.60
N PRO A 79 -2.19 -4.76 9.10
CA PRO A 79 -2.85 -3.78 9.97
C PRO A 79 -3.85 -4.42 10.94
N LEU A 80 -4.54 -5.49 10.52
CA LEU A 80 -5.42 -6.28 11.38
C LEU A 80 -4.67 -7.06 12.48
N SER A 81 -3.37 -7.26 12.31
CA SER A 81 -2.53 -8.05 13.22
C SER A 81 -1.83 -7.20 14.28
N ILE A 82 -2.05 -5.87 14.31
CA ILE A 82 -1.41 -4.96 15.27
C ILE A 82 -2.11 -5.07 16.64
N PRO A 83 -1.45 -5.59 17.69
CA PRO A 83 -2.07 -5.76 19.00
C PRO A 83 -2.40 -4.40 19.63
N GLY A 84 -3.64 -4.23 20.09
CA GLY A 84 -4.07 -3.00 20.77
C GLY A 84 -4.25 -1.77 19.87
N ALA A 85 -4.18 -1.93 18.54
CA ALA A 85 -4.44 -0.84 17.62
C ALA A 85 -5.91 -0.38 17.68
N PRO A 86 -6.19 0.93 17.83
CA PRO A 86 -7.53 1.45 17.70
C PRO A 86 -8.12 1.15 16.32
N VAL A 87 -9.43 0.92 16.26
CA VAL A 87 -10.14 0.66 15.01
C VAL A 87 -9.91 1.78 13.98
N GLY A 88 -9.84 3.03 14.43
CA GLY A 88 -9.53 4.18 13.57
C GLY A 88 -8.16 4.11 12.90
N MET A 89 -7.14 3.58 13.61
CA MET A 89 -5.80 3.38 13.07
C MET A 89 -5.81 2.30 12.01
N VAL A 90 -6.45 1.16 12.31
CA VAL A 90 -6.59 0.04 11.38
C VAL A 90 -7.28 0.50 10.09
N ILE A 91 -8.43 1.16 10.20
CA ILE A 91 -9.17 1.67 9.03
C ILE A 91 -8.31 2.63 8.20
N THR A 92 -7.59 3.55 8.86
CA THR A 92 -6.73 4.52 8.17
C THR A 92 -5.59 3.82 7.41
N LEU A 93 -4.96 2.84 8.03
CA LEU A 93 -3.92 2.03 7.40
C LEU A 93 -4.46 1.22 6.22
N GLU A 94 -5.61 0.55 6.38
CA GLU A 94 -6.27 -0.20 5.30
C GLU A 94 -6.60 0.71 4.11
N LEU A 95 -7.11 1.92 4.36
CA LEU A 95 -7.38 2.90 3.30
C LEU A 95 -6.11 3.27 2.51
N MET A 96 -4.95 3.40 3.17
CA MET A 96 -3.68 3.65 2.48
C MET A 96 -3.28 2.50 1.56
N HIS A 97 -3.52 1.24 1.96
CA HIS A 97 -3.26 0.07 1.12
C HIS A 97 -4.20 0.06 -0.09
N VAL A 98 -5.50 0.23 0.15
CA VAL A 98 -6.52 0.26 -0.92
C VAL A 98 -6.20 1.32 -1.96
N VAL A 99 -5.87 2.54 -1.54
CA VAL A 99 -5.58 3.61 -2.48
C VAL A 99 -4.28 3.35 -3.26
N ALA A 100 -3.26 2.75 -2.64
CA ALA A 100 -2.04 2.34 -3.35
C ALA A 100 -2.34 1.29 -4.44
N ILE A 101 -3.12 0.25 -4.11
CA ILE A 101 -3.52 -0.82 -5.02
C ILE A 101 -4.34 -0.25 -6.18
N VAL A 102 -5.38 0.55 -5.87
CA VAL A 102 -6.26 1.15 -6.88
C VAL A 102 -5.48 2.11 -7.77
N GLY A 103 -4.63 2.96 -7.20
CA GLY A 103 -3.81 3.89 -7.97
C GLY A 103 -2.92 3.18 -8.97
N MET A 104 -2.30 2.07 -8.57
CA MET A 104 -1.46 1.27 -9.46
C MET A 104 -2.29 0.49 -10.49
N TYR A 105 -3.45 -0.05 -10.11
CA TYR A 105 -4.35 -0.75 -11.04
C TYR A 105 -4.85 0.17 -12.16
N VAL A 106 -5.28 1.39 -11.81
CA VAL A 106 -5.77 2.40 -12.77
C VAL A 106 -4.65 2.93 -13.65
N GLY A 107 -3.43 3.05 -13.11
CA GLY A 107 -2.25 3.47 -13.86
C GLY A 107 -1.74 2.46 -14.89
N LEU A 108 -2.24 1.21 -14.88
CA LEU A 108 -1.84 0.21 -15.87
C LEU A 108 -2.33 0.59 -17.27
N PRO A 109 -1.51 0.37 -18.31
CA PRO A 109 -1.95 0.53 -19.68
C PRO A 109 -3.20 -0.31 -19.95
N LYS A 110 -4.23 0.32 -20.51
CA LYS A 110 -5.39 -0.41 -21.03
C LYS A 110 -4.93 -1.05 -22.34
N THR A 111 -4.70 -2.36 -22.32
CA THR A 111 -4.43 -3.14 -23.54
C THR A 111 -5.65 -3.00 -24.46
N THR A 112 -5.49 -2.30 -25.58
CA THR A 112 -6.43 -2.25 -26.71
C THR A 112 -6.40 -3.55 -27.50
#